data_AF-A0A956AZ10-F1
#
_entry.id   AF-A0A956AZ10-F1
#
_cell.length_a   1.000
_cell.length_b   1.000
_cell.length_c   1.000
_cell.angle_alpha   90.00
_cell.angle_beta   90.00
_cell.angle_gamma   90.00
#
_symmetry.space_group_name_H-M   'P 1'
#
loop_
_entity.id
_entity.type
_entity.pdbx_description
1 polymer ?
#
loop_
_entity_poly.entity_id
_entity_poly.type
_entity_poly.pdbx_seq_one_letter_code
_entity_poly.pdbx_strand_id
1 'polypeptide(L)'
;MQAEFVVPAELGRAERDAFADELFAVHESIFAGVERRAFRAYVVEPDADWTWVLVHRDGGGRLVGYFAGHAYTREVFGRTATVLRGEAGFVRAMRGGNALLRVGFVEAARTMLKSRGRPVYYLGCLVHPVSYYNLAKYMQPVWPSHGTEPTGERLAQLSALGDSFGLRPVGADPLVRHVGWQTRQTEAEAAFWARCPKPSVQYFVQRNPGYGEGHGLLTLTPVSAASLGGAGARMVQLHGRRAAQRLSTRLSQAPLLRGWLGTAEVRRRLRAVPLFQTLDAPALDALARAARQRELPNGHTLVHQGSTGDTLYVVLTGLAGVKRLGVGEVAMLAPGAVVGEVAPVAGVHRTATV
;
A
#
# COMPACT_ATOMS: atom_id res chain seq x y z
N MET A 1 -16.31 3.68 -14.32
CA MET A 1 -15.72 4.60 -13.34
C MET A 1 -15.08 5.74 -14.12
N GLN A 2 -15.50 6.97 -13.87
CA GLN A 2 -15.04 8.15 -14.59
C GLN A 2 -14.18 9.01 -13.67
N ALA A 3 -13.14 9.61 -14.22
CA ALA A 3 -12.26 10.53 -13.50
C ALA A 3 -12.28 11.89 -14.21
N GLU A 4 -12.50 12.95 -13.46
CA GLU A 4 -12.72 14.30 -14.01
C GLU A 4 -11.97 15.34 -13.19
N PHE A 5 -11.41 16.33 -13.87
CA PHE A 5 -10.76 17.47 -13.23
C PHE A 5 -11.75 18.61 -13.06
N VAL A 6 -11.79 19.15 -11.84
CA VAL A 6 -12.57 20.32 -11.48
C VAL A 6 -11.61 21.40 -10.99
N VAL A 7 -11.77 22.63 -11.48
CA VAL A 7 -11.06 23.81 -10.97
C VAL A 7 -12.06 24.60 -10.13
N PRO A 8 -12.01 24.54 -8.78
CA PRO A 8 -13.05 25.14 -7.94
C PRO A 8 -13.26 26.63 -8.18
N ALA A 9 -12.19 27.35 -8.54
CA ALA A 9 -12.24 28.77 -8.84
C ALA A 9 -13.10 29.12 -10.06
N GLU A 10 -13.29 28.19 -11.00
CA GLU A 10 -14.11 28.36 -12.21
C GLU A 10 -15.60 28.09 -11.95
N LEU A 11 -15.94 27.44 -10.83
CA LEU A 11 -17.33 27.16 -10.45
C LEU A 11 -18.03 28.42 -9.92
N GLY A 12 -19.32 28.56 -10.24
CA GLY A 12 -20.20 29.53 -9.61
C GLY A 12 -20.36 29.28 -8.10
N ARG A 13 -20.78 30.29 -7.33
CA ARG A 13 -20.85 30.19 -5.86
C ARG A 13 -21.70 29.01 -5.38
N ALA A 14 -22.87 28.81 -5.98
CA ALA A 14 -23.78 27.71 -5.60
C ALA A 14 -23.22 26.33 -5.99
N GLU A 15 -22.65 26.21 -7.19
CA GLU A 15 -22.01 24.97 -7.67
C GLU A 15 -20.82 24.59 -6.80
N ARG A 16 -20.01 25.58 -6.42
CA ARG A 16 -18.85 25.37 -5.54
C ARG A 16 -19.26 24.94 -4.13
N ASP A 17 -20.37 25.46 -3.61
CA ASP A 17 -20.89 25.06 -2.30
C ASP A 17 -21.39 23.61 -2.34
N ALA A 18 -22.18 23.25 -3.36
CA ALA A 18 -22.63 21.87 -3.58
C ALA A 18 -21.46 20.90 -3.82
N PHE A 19 -20.43 21.34 -4.55
CA PHE A 19 -19.21 20.56 -4.77
C PHE A 19 -18.45 20.33 -3.46
N ALA A 20 -18.35 21.35 -2.60
CA ALA A 20 -17.75 21.20 -1.28
C ALA A 20 -18.52 20.21 -0.40
N ASP A 21 -19.86 20.22 -0.46
CA ASP A 21 -20.71 19.27 0.26
C ASP A 21 -20.49 17.83 -0.20
N GLU A 22 -20.42 17.62 -1.51
CA GLU A 22 -20.19 16.29 -2.08
C GLU A 22 -18.82 15.73 -1.68
N LEU A 23 -17.76 16.56 -1.78
CA LEU A 23 -16.42 16.20 -1.33
C LEU A 23 -16.38 15.92 0.18
N PHE A 24 -17.07 16.74 0.99
CA PHE A 24 -17.10 16.60 2.44
C PHE A 24 -17.82 15.32 2.87
N ALA A 25 -18.91 14.94 2.20
CA ALA A 25 -19.60 13.67 2.49
C ALA A 25 -18.68 12.45 2.28
N VAL A 26 -17.83 12.47 1.24
CA VAL A 26 -16.81 11.44 1.05
C VAL A 26 -15.74 11.53 2.13
N HIS A 27 -15.28 12.74 2.46
CA HIS A 27 -14.30 12.99 3.52
C HIS A 27 -14.76 12.42 4.87
N GLU A 28 -15.97 12.71 5.32
CA GLU A 28 -16.50 12.25 6.62
C GLU A 28 -16.62 10.72 6.73
N SER A 29 -16.80 10.03 5.61
CA SER A 29 -16.79 8.56 5.58
C SER A 29 -15.39 7.97 5.86
N ILE A 30 -14.34 8.78 5.76
CA ILE A 30 -12.93 8.38 5.85
C ILE A 30 -12.26 8.97 7.08
N PHE A 31 -12.55 10.24 7.36
CA PHE A 31 -11.91 11.03 8.39
C PHE A 31 -12.95 11.57 9.37
N ALA A 32 -12.49 11.87 10.57
CA ALA A 32 -13.19 12.64 11.58
C ALA A 32 -12.31 13.83 12.02
N GLY A 33 -12.78 14.64 12.96
CA GLY A 33 -11.96 15.64 13.66
C GLY A 33 -11.94 17.03 13.02
N VAL A 34 -12.65 17.26 11.91
CA VAL A 34 -12.68 18.56 11.26
C VAL A 34 -14.06 18.88 10.69
N GLU A 35 -14.45 20.14 10.86
CA GLU A 35 -15.72 20.67 10.40
C GLU A 35 -15.73 20.99 8.90
N ARG A 36 -16.92 20.91 8.30
CA ARG A 36 -17.20 21.28 6.89
C ARG A 36 -16.54 22.60 6.47
N ARG A 37 -16.60 23.63 7.32
CA ARG A 37 -16.04 24.96 7.01
C ARG A 37 -14.52 24.90 6.84
N ALA A 38 -13.83 24.24 7.75
CA ALA A 38 -12.38 24.08 7.70
C ALA A 38 -11.96 23.19 6.52
N PHE A 39 -12.72 22.13 6.24
CA PHE A 39 -12.55 21.32 5.04
C PHE A 39 -12.65 22.13 3.76
N ARG A 40 -13.72 22.92 3.61
CA ARG A 40 -13.94 23.77 2.43
C ARG A 40 -12.79 24.77 2.25
N ALA A 41 -12.35 25.41 3.32
CA ALA A 41 -11.23 26.35 3.29
C ALA A 41 -9.89 25.69 2.90
N TYR A 42 -9.70 24.40 3.20
CA TYR A 42 -8.45 23.70 2.86
C TYR A 42 -8.49 23.05 1.47
N VAL A 43 -9.58 22.36 1.13
CA VAL A 43 -9.69 21.49 -0.04
C VAL A 43 -10.26 22.19 -1.26
N VAL A 44 -11.16 23.16 -1.06
CA VAL A 44 -11.92 23.79 -2.16
C VAL A 44 -11.47 25.23 -2.39
N GLU A 45 -11.25 25.99 -1.31
CA GLU A 45 -10.88 27.40 -1.36
C GLU A 45 -9.63 27.73 -0.54
N PRO A 46 -8.50 27.03 -0.76
CA PRO A 46 -7.27 27.43 -0.12
C PRO A 46 -6.70 28.69 -0.74
N ASP A 47 -5.88 29.40 0.04
CA ASP A 47 -5.06 30.52 -0.40
C ASP A 47 -3.84 30.05 -1.21
N ALA A 48 -4.10 29.32 -2.29
CA ALA A 48 -3.11 28.73 -3.19
C ALA A 48 -3.03 29.52 -4.50
N ASP A 49 -1.85 29.54 -5.13
CA ASP A 49 -1.66 30.17 -6.44
C ASP A 49 -2.55 29.51 -7.51
N TRP A 50 -2.74 28.20 -7.40
CA TRP A 50 -3.78 27.48 -8.14
C TRP A 50 -4.18 26.17 -7.44
N THR A 51 -5.44 25.79 -7.64
CA THR A 51 -6.08 24.62 -7.06
C THR A 51 -6.79 23.81 -8.13
N TRP A 52 -6.73 22.49 -8.02
CA TRP A 52 -7.52 21.56 -8.82
C TRP A 52 -7.95 20.38 -7.97
N VAL A 53 -9.07 19.78 -8.34
CA VAL A 53 -9.59 18.57 -7.69
C VAL A 53 -9.84 17.53 -8.76
N LEU A 54 -9.15 16.40 -8.67
CA LEU A 54 -9.52 15.22 -9.42
C LEU A 54 -10.62 14.49 -8.66
N VAL A 55 -11.78 14.29 -9.28
CA VAL A 55 -12.87 13.51 -8.72
C VAL A 55 -13.00 12.16 -9.43
N HIS A 56 -13.45 11.17 -8.67
CA HIS A 56 -13.71 9.82 -9.12
C HIS A 56 -15.16 9.45 -8.86
N ARG A 57 -15.89 9.09 -9.91
CA ARG A 57 -17.29 8.70 -9.86
C ARG A 57 -17.48 7.23 -10.22
N ASP A 58 -18.38 6.55 -9.50
CA ASP A 58 -18.77 5.17 -9.81
C ASP A 58 -19.68 5.10 -11.06
N GLY A 59 -20.17 3.90 -11.40
CA GLY A 59 -21.03 3.71 -12.58
C GLY A 59 -22.38 4.42 -12.49
N GLY A 60 -22.82 4.81 -11.29
CA GLY A 60 -24.04 5.58 -11.05
C GLY A 60 -23.80 7.08 -10.92
N GLY A 61 -22.57 7.56 -11.17
CA GLY A 61 -22.23 8.98 -11.08
C GLY A 61 -21.94 9.48 -9.67
N ARG A 62 -22.02 8.63 -8.63
CA ARG A 62 -21.75 9.04 -7.25
C ARG A 62 -20.25 9.24 -7.04
N LEU A 63 -19.87 10.32 -6.36
CA LEU A 63 -18.49 10.56 -5.95
C LEU A 63 -18.02 9.47 -4.96
N VAL A 64 -16.92 8.80 -5.28
CA VAL A 64 -16.31 7.74 -4.48
C VAL A 64 -14.86 8.05 -4.08
N GLY A 65 -14.31 9.13 -4.62
CA GLY A 65 -13.04 9.64 -4.14
C GLY A 65 -12.61 10.92 -4.83
N TYR A 66 -11.65 11.59 -4.21
CA TYR A 66 -11.07 12.81 -4.72
C TYR A 66 -9.58 12.90 -4.39
N PHE A 67 -8.85 13.67 -5.19
CA PHE A 67 -7.54 14.20 -4.86
C PHE A 67 -7.54 15.70 -5.14
N ALA A 68 -7.40 16.52 -4.11
CA ALA A 68 -7.22 17.96 -4.22
C ALA A 68 -5.72 18.29 -4.21
N GLY A 69 -5.29 19.04 -5.22
CA GLY A 69 -3.91 19.54 -5.36
C GLY A 69 -3.89 21.06 -5.31
N HIS A 70 -2.89 21.58 -4.59
CA HIS A 70 -2.73 23.01 -4.33
C HIS A 70 -1.26 23.39 -4.50
N ALA A 71 -0.99 24.39 -5.32
CA ALA A 71 0.37 24.89 -5.51
C ALA A 71 0.54 26.26 -4.86
N TYR A 72 1.67 26.44 -4.20
CA TYR A 72 2.00 27.67 -3.49
C TYR A 72 3.40 28.12 -3.86
N THR A 73 3.60 29.42 -3.98
CA THR A 73 4.92 30.02 -4.02
C THR A 73 5.42 30.19 -2.59
N ARG A 74 6.53 29.53 -2.25
CA ARG A 74 7.17 29.59 -0.93
C ARG A 74 8.68 29.60 -1.08
N GLU A 75 9.38 30.04 -0.04
CA GLU A 75 10.82 29.83 0.08
C GLU A 75 11.08 28.42 0.62
N VAL A 76 11.95 27.66 -0.05
CA VAL A 76 12.39 26.34 0.37
C VAL A 76 13.90 26.29 0.24
N PHE A 77 14.60 26.08 1.35
CA PHE A 77 16.07 26.02 1.41
C PHE A 77 16.75 27.24 0.75
N GLY A 78 16.27 28.45 1.07
CA GLY A 78 16.82 29.71 0.56
C GLY A 78 16.49 30.04 -0.90
N ARG A 79 15.55 29.30 -1.53
CA ARG A 79 15.16 29.53 -2.92
C ARG A 79 13.64 29.61 -3.06
N THR A 80 13.18 30.55 -3.87
CA THR A 80 11.77 30.60 -4.29
C THR A 80 11.42 29.34 -5.08
N ALA A 81 10.44 28.59 -4.58
CA ALA A 81 10.02 27.31 -5.10
C ALA A 81 8.49 27.22 -5.21
N THR A 82 8.02 26.31 -6.08
CA THR A 82 6.62 25.88 -6.07
C THR A 82 6.48 24.72 -5.09
N VAL A 83 5.66 24.88 -4.07
CA VAL A 83 5.31 23.83 -3.11
C VAL A 83 3.94 23.27 -3.46
N LEU A 84 3.92 22.02 -3.89
CA LEU A 84 2.73 21.23 -4.11
C LEU A 84 2.29 20.60 -2.78
N ARG A 85 1.05 20.85 -2.38
CA ARG A 85 0.37 20.12 -1.32
C ARG A 85 -0.83 19.40 -1.91
N GLY A 86 -1.28 18.35 -1.25
CA GLY A 86 -2.51 17.71 -1.67
C GLY A 86 -3.15 16.84 -0.60
N GLU A 87 -4.45 16.65 -0.76
CA GLU A 87 -5.29 15.80 0.08
C GLU A 87 -5.99 14.76 -0.79
N ALA A 88 -6.14 13.55 -0.24
CA ALA A 88 -6.80 12.46 -0.92
C ALA A 88 -7.87 11.85 0.00
N GLY A 89 -9.11 11.77 -0.48
CA GLY A 89 -10.19 11.06 0.18
C GLY A 89 -10.71 9.97 -0.74
N PHE A 90 -10.46 8.69 -0.41
CA PHE A 90 -11.04 7.56 -1.14
C PHE A 90 -11.81 6.63 -0.19
N VAL A 91 -13.02 6.27 -0.60
CA VAL A 91 -13.81 5.24 0.12
C VAL A 91 -13.02 3.94 0.20
N ARG A 92 -13.27 3.14 1.24
CA ARG A 92 -12.49 1.94 1.57
C ARG A 92 -12.29 0.98 0.39
N ALA A 93 -13.34 0.76 -0.41
CA ALA A 93 -13.30 -0.11 -1.59
C ALA A 93 -12.30 0.35 -2.67
N MET A 94 -11.92 1.62 -2.67
CA MET A 94 -11.04 2.26 -3.66
C MET A 94 -9.60 2.45 -3.17
N ARG A 95 -9.30 2.18 -1.89
CA ARG A 95 -7.96 2.36 -1.30
C ARG A 95 -6.91 1.37 -1.83
N GLY A 96 -7.34 0.32 -2.53
CA GLY A 96 -6.47 -0.69 -3.15
C GLY A 96 -6.14 -0.35 -4.61
N GLY A 97 -4.99 0.25 -4.86
CA GLY A 97 -4.48 0.47 -6.22
C GLY A 97 -3.45 1.60 -6.31
N ASN A 98 -2.59 1.58 -7.34
CA ASN A 98 -1.64 2.67 -7.60
C ASN A 98 -2.32 3.89 -8.28
N ALA A 99 -3.65 4.01 -8.22
CA ALA A 99 -4.40 5.05 -8.93
C ALA A 99 -3.99 6.45 -8.45
N LEU A 100 -3.91 6.66 -7.13
CA LEU A 100 -3.46 7.92 -6.53
C LEU A 100 -2.03 8.29 -6.95
N LEU A 101 -1.15 7.30 -7.12
CA LEU A 101 0.22 7.54 -7.59
C LEU A 101 0.25 7.96 -9.06
N ARG A 102 -0.52 7.30 -9.93
CA ARG A 102 -0.59 7.65 -11.37
C ARG A 102 -1.13 9.06 -11.57
N VAL A 103 -2.17 9.43 -10.83
CA VAL A 103 -2.71 10.79 -10.79
C VAL A 103 -1.64 11.77 -10.29
N GLY A 104 -1.00 11.46 -9.16
CA GLY A 104 0.05 12.29 -8.58
C GLY A 104 1.22 12.55 -9.54
N PHE A 105 1.61 11.58 -10.39
CA PHE A 105 2.66 11.77 -11.39
C PHE A 105 2.28 12.75 -12.50
N VAL A 106 1.07 12.63 -13.05
CA VAL A 106 0.59 13.53 -14.10
C VAL A 106 0.52 14.96 -13.57
N GLU A 107 0.05 15.12 -12.34
CA GLU A 107 -0.09 16.43 -11.71
C GLU A 107 1.25 17.03 -11.28
N ALA A 108 2.18 16.21 -10.80
CA ALA A 108 3.55 16.63 -10.58
C ALA A 108 4.20 17.15 -11.87
N ALA A 109 4.01 16.46 -13.00
CA ALA A 109 4.55 16.89 -14.29
C ALA A 109 3.91 18.20 -14.79
N ARG A 110 2.58 18.34 -14.69
CA ARG A 110 1.87 19.59 -15.01
C ARG A 110 2.33 20.76 -14.13
N THR A 111 2.51 20.51 -12.83
CA THR A 111 3.02 21.50 -11.88
C THR A 111 4.42 21.96 -12.26
N MET A 112 5.31 21.05 -12.66
CA MET A 112 6.64 21.39 -13.15
C MET A 112 6.60 22.31 -14.37
N LEU A 113 5.74 22.02 -15.35
CA LEU A 113 5.56 22.88 -16.54
C LEU A 113 5.07 24.28 -16.16
N LYS A 114 4.08 24.38 -15.26
CA LYS A 114 3.53 25.66 -14.78
C LYS A 114 4.50 26.44 -13.89
N SER A 115 5.50 25.79 -13.29
CA SER A 115 6.41 26.40 -12.32
C SER A 115 7.49 27.30 -12.94
N ARG A 116 7.55 27.43 -14.27
CA ARG A 116 8.44 28.36 -15.00
C ARG A 116 9.91 28.26 -14.57
N GLY A 117 10.42 27.04 -14.39
CA GLY A 117 11.81 26.78 -14.01
C GLY A 117 12.13 26.90 -12.51
N ARG A 118 11.16 27.27 -11.66
CA ARG A 118 11.33 27.20 -10.20
C ARG A 118 11.45 25.74 -9.75
N PRO A 119 12.27 25.44 -8.73
CA PRO A 119 12.27 24.14 -8.08
C PRO A 119 10.85 23.78 -7.60
N VAL A 120 10.46 22.53 -7.75
CA VAL A 120 9.17 22.03 -7.28
C VAL A 120 9.39 21.05 -6.15
N TYR A 121 8.62 21.19 -5.08
CA TYR A 121 8.59 20.25 -3.97
C TYR A 121 7.17 19.78 -3.71
N TYR A 122 7.01 18.52 -3.32
CA TYR A 122 5.78 18.06 -2.69
C TYR A 122 5.98 18.11 -1.16
N LEU A 123 5.08 18.80 -0.47
CA LEU A 123 5.00 18.84 0.98
C LEU A 123 3.67 18.20 1.41
N GLY A 124 3.77 17.06 2.10
CA GLY A 124 2.62 16.39 2.71
C GLY A 124 2.76 16.37 4.23
N CYS A 125 1.68 16.56 4.96
CA CYS A 125 1.62 16.22 6.38
C CYS A 125 0.80 14.93 6.51
N LEU A 126 1.49 13.80 6.43
CA LEU A 126 0.84 12.52 6.17
C LEU A 126 0.29 11.93 7.47
N VAL A 127 -1.03 11.71 7.51
CA VAL A 127 -1.76 11.22 8.70
C VAL A 127 -1.97 9.71 8.72
N HIS A 128 -1.44 8.97 7.73
CA HIS A 128 -1.66 7.53 7.62
C HIS A 128 -0.42 6.76 7.12
N PRO A 129 -0.11 5.57 7.70
CA PRO A 129 1.11 4.83 7.36
C PRO A 129 1.22 4.42 5.89
N VAL A 130 0.11 4.09 5.23
CA VAL A 130 0.10 3.72 3.79
C VAL A 130 0.51 4.89 2.90
N SER A 131 0.02 6.08 3.23
CA SER A 131 0.29 7.29 2.44
C SER A 131 1.78 7.60 2.48
N TYR A 132 2.36 7.57 3.70
CA TYR A 132 3.80 7.74 3.88
C TYR A 132 4.62 6.63 3.21
N TYR A 133 4.23 5.36 3.41
CA TYR A 133 4.91 4.22 2.79
C TYR A 133 4.95 4.34 1.27
N ASN A 134 3.84 4.68 0.63
CA ASN A 134 3.79 4.81 -0.82
C ASN A 134 4.66 5.99 -1.30
N LEU A 135 4.62 7.14 -0.61
CA LEU A 135 5.47 8.27 -0.96
C LEU A 135 6.95 7.89 -0.86
N ALA A 136 7.39 7.36 0.29
CA ALA A 136 8.79 6.97 0.54
C ALA A 136 9.27 5.83 -0.37
N LYS A 137 8.36 4.95 -0.81
CA LYS A 137 8.67 3.84 -1.70
C LYS A 137 8.93 4.30 -3.13
N TYR A 138 8.18 5.28 -3.62
CA TYR A 138 8.23 5.69 -5.02
C TYR A 138 9.03 6.96 -5.24
N MET A 139 8.95 7.94 -4.34
CA MET A 139 9.67 9.21 -4.43
C MET A 139 10.98 9.10 -3.64
N GLN A 140 12.06 9.60 -4.23
CA GLN A 140 13.37 9.72 -3.57
C GLN A 140 14.12 10.95 -4.11
N PRO A 141 14.82 11.71 -3.25
CA PRO A 141 14.86 11.57 -1.79
C PRO A 141 13.53 11.98 -1.13
N VAL A 142 13.25 11.47 0.06
CA VAL A 142 12.09 11.87 0.90
C VAL A 142 12.61 12.19 2.30
N TRP A 143 12.20 13.34 2.84
CA TRP A 143 12.55 13.78 4.18
C TRP A 143 11.30 14.01 5.03
N PRO A 144 11.26 13.51 6.27
CA PRO A 144 12.24 12.60 6.83
C PRO A 144 11.97 11.17 6.33
N SER A 145 12.98 10.30 6.38
CA SER A 145 12.79 8.87 6.12
C SER A 145 13.80 7.99 6.85
N HIS A 146 13.47 6.70 6.98
CA HIS A 146 14.33 5.71 7.65
C HIS A 146 15.76 5.63 7.10
N GLY A 147 16.00 6.08 5.87
CA GLY A 147 17.32 6.12 5.24
C GLY A 147 17.87 7.54 5.04
N THR A 148 17.10 8.59 5.38
CA THR A 148 17.53 9.98 5.16
C THR A 148 16.82 10.93 6.13
N GLU A 149 17.52 11.28 7.20
CA GLU A 149 17.05 12.26 8.20
C GLU A 149 17.48 13.69 7.85
N PRO A 150 16.59 14.70 7.93
CA PRO A 150 16.99 16.09 7.96
C PRO A 150 17.61 16.43 9.33
N THR A 151 18.79 17.04 9.33
CA THR A 151 19.48 17.48 10.55
C THR A 151 19.87 18.94 10.46
N GLY A 152 20.16 19.57 11.61
CA GLY A 152 20.62 20.95 11.71
C GLY A 152 19.71 21.94 10.98
N GLU A 153 20.31 22.77 10.13
CA GLU A 153 19.62 23.80 9.35
C GLU A 153 18.48 23.23 8.48
N ARG A 154 18.66 22.04 7.89
CA ARG A 154 17.64 21.44 7.02
C ARG A 154 16.38 21.06 7.80
N LEU A 155 16.52 20.61 9.04
CA LEU A 155 15.40 20.33 9.94
C LEU A 155 14.65 21.62 10.29
N ALA A 156 15.40 22.67 10.64
CA ALA A 156 14.84 24.00 10.93
C ALA A 156 14.08 24.57 9.73
N GLN A 157 14.64 24.50 8.52
CA GLN A 157 13.98 24.97 7.29
C GLN A 157 12.72 24.16 6.97
N LEU A 158 12.74 22.83 7.16
CA LEU A 158 11.55 22.00 6.97
C LEU A 158 10.47 22.34 8.01
N SER A 159 10.85 22.57 9.26
CA SER A 159 9.95 23.02 10.32
C SER A 159 9.29 24.36 9.98
N ALA A 160 10.09 25.36 9.62
CA ALA A 160 9.63 26.69 9.23
C ALA A 160 8.70 26.66 8.01
N LEU A 161 8.96 25.77 7.04
CA LEU A 161 8.06 25.55 5.92
C LEU A 161 6.71 25.01 6.41
N GLY A 162 6.68 24.09 7.38
CA GLY A 162 5.45 23.65 8.05
C GLY A 162 4.69 24.81 8.73
N ASP A 163 5.41 25.65 9.46
CA ASP A 163 4.86 26.84 10.14
C ASP A 163 4.21 27.82 9.14
N SER A 164 4.80 28.00 7.95
CA SER A 164 4.25 28.84 6.88
C SER A 164 2.88 28.39 6.33
N PHE A 165 2.45 27.18 6.69
CA PHE A 165 1.12 26.63 6.39
C PHE A 165 0.23 26.49 7.62
N GLY A 166 0.61 27.10 8.75
CA GLY A 166 -0.15 27.03 10.00
C GLY A 166 -0.16 25.64 10.66
N LEU A 167 0.72 24.73 10.24
CA LEU A 167 0.82 23.38 10.82
C LEU A 167 1.59 23.47 12.13
N ARG A 168 0.92 23.38 13.27
CA ARG A 168 1.56 23.51 14.59
C ARG A 168 2.29 22.22 15.00
N PRO A 169 3.52 22.27 15.57
CA PRO A 169 4.19 21.10 16.16
C PRO A 169 3.38 20.43 17.27
N VAL A 170 3.55 19.12 17.40
CA VAL A 170 3.00 18.32 18.50
C VAL A 170 4.15 17.70 19.28
N GLY A 171 4.27 18.09 20.55
CA GLY A 171 5.37 17.64 21.41
C GLY A 171 6.73 18.17 20.97
N ALA A 172 7.78 17.38 21.19
CA ALA A 172 9.17 17.79 20.98
C ALA A 172 9.67 17.60 19.54
N ASP A 173 9.05 16.73 18.74
CA ASP A 173 9.47 16.50 17.35
C ASP A 173 8.88 17.57 16.43
N PRO A 174 9.71 18.45 15.83
CA PRO A 174 9.21 19.52 14.98
C PRO A 174 8.59 19.03 13.67
N LEU A 175 8.69 17.73 13.33
CA LEU A 175 8.09 17.19 12.12
C LEU A 175 6.73 16.52 12.36
N VAL A 176 6.34 16.28 13.62
CA VAL A 176 4.99 15.82 13.95
C VAL A 176 4.10 17.04 14.12
N ARG A 177 3.06 17.16 13.30
CA ARG A 177 2.19 18.35 13.26
C ARG A 177 0.73 18.02 13.51
N HIS A 178 0.01 18.96 14.11
CA HIS A 178 -1.43 18.87 14.27
C HIS A 178 -2.12 19.20 12.94
N VAL A 179 -2.77 18.18 12.35
CA VAL A 179 -3.54 18.32 11.10
C VAL A 179 -5.04 18.36 11.38
N GLY A 180 -5.51 17.60 12.37
CA GLY A 180 -6.93 17.47 12.72
C GLY A 180 -7.65 16.34 11.99
N TRP A 181 -7.13 15.87 10.85
CA TRP A 181 -7.71 14.75 10.10
C TRP A 181 -7.50 13.41 10.82
N GLN A 182 -8.51 12.94 11.56
CA GLN A 182 -8.47 11.66 12.26
C GLN A 182 -8.91 10.55 11.32
N THR A 183 -7.99 9.67 10.91
CA THR A 183 -8.36 8.56 10.01
C THR A 183 -9.24 7.55 10.74
N ARG A 184 -10.45 7.31 10.24
CA ARG A 184 -11.34 6.25 10.76
C ARG A 184 -10.73 4.89 10.43
N GLN A 185 -10.32 4.17 11.47
CA GLN A 185 -9.73 2.84 11.39
C GLN A 185 -10.27 1.96 12.53
N THR A 186 -10.37 0.66 12.28
CA THR A 186 -10.73 -0.29 13.34
C THR A 186 -9.53 -0.60 14.24
N GLU A 187 -9.78 -1.13 15.44
CA GLU A 187 -8.70 -1.59 16.34
C GLU A 187 -7.81 -2.64 15.68
N ALA A 188 -8.39 -3.55 14.88
CA ALA A 188 -7.65 -4.55 14.13
C ALA A 188 -6.70 -3.92 13.09
N GLU A 189 -7.10 -2.82 12.45
CA GLU A 189 -6.27 -2.08 11.51
C GLU A 189 -5.14 -1.33 12.22
N ALA A 190 -5.43 -0.68 13.34
CA ALA A 190 -4.41 -0.05 14.18
C ALA A 190 -3.36 -1.07 14.65
N ALA A 191 -3.80 -2.24 15.14
CA ALA A 191 -2.93 -3.33 15.55
C ALA A 191 -2.12 -3.93 14.39
N PHE A 192 -2.69 -3.99 13.18
CA PHE A 192 -1.97 -4.39 11.97
C PHE A 192 -0.82 -3.43 11.66
N TRP A 193 -1.08 -2.12 11.69
CA TRP A 193 -0.05 -1.12 11.38
C TRP A 193 1.08 -1.11 12.41
N ALA A 194 0.75 -1.27 13.69
CA ALA A 194 1.74 -1.36 14.76
C ALA A 194 2.72 -2.54 14.58
N ARG A 195 2.26 -3.66 14.00
CA ARG A 195 3.07 -4.87 13.77
C ARG A 195 3.63 -4.98 12.35
N CYS A 196 3.37 -4.01 11.47
CA CYS A 196 3.78 -4.11 10.08
C CYS A 196 5.32 -4.09 9.96
N PRO A 197 5.98 -5.12 9.38
CA PRO A 197 7.44 -5.23 9.38
C PRO A 197 8.12 -4.35 8.31
N LYS A 198 7.38 -3.49 7.62
CA LYS A 198 7.93 -2.65 6.55
C LYS A 198 8.70 -1.48 7.17
N PRO A 199 9.98 -1.26 6.83
CA PRO A 199 10.79 -0.22 7.47
C PRO A 199 10.16 1.18 7.46
N SER A 200 9.63 1.64 6.31
CA SER A 200 8.98 2.95 6.24
C SER A 200 7.68 3.03 7.06
N VAL A 201 6.97 1.91 7.24
CA VAL A 201 5.77 1.89 8.08
C VAL A 201 6.16 1.97 9.56
N GLN A 202 7.14 1.17 10.00
CA GLN A 202 7.65 1.21 11.37
C GLN A 202 8.18 2.59 11.71
N TYR A 203 8.97 3.17 10.80
CA TYR A 203 9.49 4.52 10.93
C TYR A 203 8.37 5.56 11.16
N PHE A 204 7.31 5.52 10.35
CA PHE A 204 6.19 6.43 10.48
C PHE A 204 5.46 6.26 11.83
N VAL A 205 5.12 5.02 12.18
CA VAL A 205 4.35 4.72 13.41
C VAL A 205 5.15 5.06 14.67
N GLN A 206 6.45 4.80 14.68
CA GLN A 206 7.32 5.12 15.82
C GLN A 206 7.51 6.62 16.01
N ARG A 207 7.67 7.37 14.91
CA ARG A 207 7.89 8.82 14.97
C ARG A 207 6.60 9.61 15.20
N ASN A 208 5.48 9.11 14.68
CA ASN A 208 4.15 9.71 14.84
C ASN A 208 3.19 8.72 15.50
N PRO A 209 3.35 8.38 16.80
CA PRO A 209 2.48 7.43 17.47
C PRO A 209 1.03 7.92 17.60
N GLY A 210 0.83 9.25 17.66
CA GLY A 210 -0.49 9.88 17.74
C GLY A 210 -1.18 10.09 16.38
N TYR A 211 -0.79 9.39 15.31
CA TYR A 211 -1.42 9.58 13.99
C TYR A 211 -2.95 9.36 13.98
N GLY A 212 -3.46 8.54 14.91
CA GLY A 212 -4.90 8.34 15.11
C GLY A 212 -5.63 9.57 15.65
N GLU A 213 -4.93 10.49 16.30
CA GLU A 213 -5.46 11.72 16.91
C GLU A 213 -5.51 12.89 15.91
N GLY A 214 -5.14 12.64 14.64
CA GLY A 214 -5.06 13.67 13.61
C GLY A 214 -3.68 14.34 13.53
N HIS A 215 -2.66 13.68 14.07
CA HIS A 215 -1.27 14.09 13.90
C HIS A 215 -0.70 13.57 12.57
N GLY A 216 0.00 14.43 11.84
CA GLY A 216 0.66 14.09 10.59
C GLY A 216 2.17 14.19 10.69
N LEU A 217 2.87 13.38 9.89
CA LEU A 217 4.31 13.53 9.70
C LEU A 217 4.58 14.47 8.52
N LEU A 218 5.16 15.63 8.81
CA LEU A 218 5.57 16.62 7.82
C LEU A 218 6.70 16.03 6.96
N THR A 219 6.41 15.87 5.67
CA THR A 219 7.22 15.12 4.72
C THR A 219 7.41 15.94 3.44
N LEU A 220 8.66 16.12 3.03
CA LEU A 220 9.07 16.89 1.86
C LEU A 220 9.83 15.99 0.87
N THR A 221 9.54 16.13 -0.42
CA THR A 221 10.31 15.50 -1.51
C THR A 221 10.45 16.48 -2.68
N PRO A 222 11.63 16.55 -3.33
CA PRO A 222 11.76 17.31 -4.56
C PRO A 222 11.00 16.60 -5.69
N VAL A 223 10.35 17.39 -6.52
CA VAL A 223 9.63 16.94 -7.71
C VAL A 223 10.41 17.42 -8.92
N SER A 224 11.08 16.48 -9.60
CA SER A 224 11.92 16.75 -10.75
C SER A 224 11.77 15.63 -11.78
N ALA A 225 12.26 15.85 -13.00
CA ALA A 225 12.26 14.81 -14.03
C ALA A 225 12.98 13.54 -13.55
N ALA A 226 14.07 13.70 -12.78
CA ALA A 226 14.82 12.60 -12.19
C ALA A 226 14.02 11.85 -11.11
N SER A 227 13.35 12.56 -10.19
CA SER A 227 12.56 11.89 -9.14
C SER A 227 11.32 11.20 -9.69
N LEU A 228 10.65 11.81 -10.68
CA LEU A 228 9.50 11.20 -11.39
C LEU A 228 9.95 10.01 -12.24
N GLY A 229 11.03 10.15 -13.00
CA GLY A 229 11.60 9.08 -13.82
C GLY A 229 12.05 7.89 -12.98
N GLY A 230 12.76 8.15 -11.87
CA GLY A 230 13.15 7.13 -10.90
C GLY A 230 11.94 6.44 -10.25
N ALA A 231 10.87 7.18 -9.97
CA ALA A 231 9.64 6.61 -9.45
C ALA A 231 8.93 5.70 -10.46
N GLY A 232 8.89 6.11 -11.74
CA GLY A 232 8.43 5.30 -12.85
C GLY A 232 9.26 4.01 -13.01
N ALA A 233 10.59 4.12 -12.99
CA ALA A 233 11.49 2.99 -13.04
C ALA A 233 11.29 2.02 -11.86
N ARG A 234 11.13 2.53 -10.63
CA ARG A 234 10.79 1.70 -9.45
C ARG A 234 9.43 1.02 -9.60
N MET A 235 8.44 1.71 -10.18
CA MET A 235 7.15 1.12 -10.48
C MET A 235 7.29 -0.02 -11.50
N VAL A 236 8.01 0.19 -12.59
CA VAL A 236 8.30 -0.85 -13.59
C VAL A 236 9.13 -1.97 -12.98
N GLN A 237 10.13 -1.69 -12.15
CA GLN A 237 10.96 -2.71 -11.53
C GLN A 237 10.17 -3.54 -10.51
N LEU A 238 9.25 -2.96 -9.76
CA LEU A 238 8.42 -3.70 -8.79
C LEU A 238 7.28 -4.47 -9.47
N HIS A 239 6.66 -3.90 -10.50
CA HIS A 239 5.67 -4.62 -11.31
C HIS A 239 6.34 -5.65 -12.21
N GLY A 240 7.53 -5.36 -12.70
CA GLY A 240 8.43 -6.20 -13.47
C GLY A 240 9.06 -7.27 -12.60
N ARG A 241 9.36 -7.04 -11.33
CA ARG A 241 9.71 -8.09 -10.36
C ARG A 241 8.50 -8.92 -9.99
N ARG A 242 7.29 -8.36 -9.92
CA ARG A 242 6.06 -9.15 -9.73
C ARG A 242 5.67 -9.91 -11.00
N ALA A 243 5.91 -9.36 -12.18
CA ALA A 243 5.65 -9.96 -13.48
C ALA A 243 6.74 -10.96 -13.83
N ALA A 244 7.99 -10.72 -13.46
CA ALA A 244 9.13 -11.64 -13.50
C ALA A 244 9.11 -12.61 -12.34
N GLN A 245 8.44 -12.34 -11.20
CA GLN A 245 8.09 -13.35 -10.21
C GLN A 245 6.90 -14.15 -10.70
N ARG A 246 5.91 -13.57 -11.36
CA ARG A 246 4.79 -14.31 -11.99
C ARG A 246 5.24 -15.05 -13.25
N LEU A 247 6.23 -14.55 -13.97
CA LEU A 247 6.84 -15.12 -15.16
C LEU A 247 7.97 -16.05 -14.74
N SER A 248 8.74 -15.82 -13.68
CA SER A 248 9.62 -16.84 -13.10
C SER A 248 8.78 -17.90 -12.44
N THR A 249 7.63 -17.56 -11.83
CA THR A 249 6.66 -18.55 -11.35
C THR A 249 6.11 -19.26 -12.58
N ARG A 250 5.59 -18.60 -13.61
CA ARG A 250 5.10 -19.23 -14.87
C ARG A 250 6.15 -19.93 -15.73
N LEU A 251 7.44 -19.55 -15.66
CA LEU A 251 8.58 -20.16 -16.35
C LEU A 251 9.12 -21.31 -15.51
N SER A 252 9.19 -21.18 -14.17
CA SER A 252 9.39 -22.31 -13.25
C SER A 252 8.20 -23.29 -13.24
N GLN A 253 7.04 -22.84 -13.74
CA GLN A 253 5.81 -23.60 -13.95
C GLN A 253 5.59 -23.90 -15.45
N ALA A 254 6.51 -23.48 -16.35
CA ALA A 254 6.36 -23.71 -17.78
C ALA A 254 6.61 -25.20 -18.03
N PRO A 255 5.75 -25.90 -18.80
CA PRO A 255 5.86 -27.34 -19.02
C PRO A 255 7.23 -27.79 -19.56
N LEU A 256 7.96 -26.88 -20.22
CA LEU A 256 9.29 -27.13 -20.78
C LEU A 256 10.45 -26.96 -19.78
N LEU A 257 10.22 -26.29 -18.64
CA LEU A 257 11.17 -26.15 -17.53
C LEU A 257 10.73 -26.94 -16.28
N ARG A 258 9.61 -27.67 -16.36
CA ARG A 258 9.05 -28.60 -15.33
C ARG A 258 9.87 -29.87 -15.11
N GLY A 259 11.15 -29.83 -15.44
CA GLY A 259 12.12 -30.77 -14.92
C GLY A 259 12.97 -30.05 -13.88
N TRP A 260 12.82 -30.43 -12.62
CA TRP A 260 13.80 -30.26 -11.54
C TRP A 260 13.80 -28.90 -10.80
N LEU A 261 12.96 -28.77 -9.76
CA LEU A 261 13.54 -28.27 -8.51
C LEU A 261 14.64 -29.26 -8.13
N GLY A 262 15.89 -28.81 -8.02
CA GLY A 262 16.98 -29.68 -7.61
C GLY A 262 16.67 -30.30 -6.24
N THR A 263 17.11 -31.54 -6.01
CA THR A 263 16.88 -32.30 -4.76
C THR A 263 17.19 -31.48 -3.50
N ALA A 264 18.17 -30.56 -3.57
CA ALA A 264 18.52 -29.64 -2.50
C ALA A 264 17.39 -28.67 -2.11
N GLU A 265 16.63 -28.15 -3.07
CA GLU A 265 15.51 -27.25 -2.82
C GLU A 265 14.31 -27.99 -2.22
N VAL A 266 14.02 -29.18 -2.73
CA VAL A 266 12.97 -30.07 -2.18
C VAL A 266 13.31 -30.43 -0.74
N ARG A 267 14.56 -30.83 -0.46
CA ARG A 267 15.06 -31.10 0.89
C ARG A 267 14.90 -29.90 1.81
N ARG A 268 15.26 -28.69 1.35
CA ARG A 268 15.13 -27.46 2.16
C ARG A 268 13.67 -27.22 2.57
N ARG A 269 12.73 -27.44 1.65
CA ARG A 269 11.31 -27.24 1.90
C ARG A 269 10.72 -28.32 2.80
N LEU A 270 11.08 -29.59 2.61
CA LEU A 270 10.67 -30.69 3.49
C LEU A 270 11.14 -30.44 4.92
N ARG A 271 12.38 -29.96 5.13
CA ARG A 271 12.90 -29.67 6.47
C ARG A 271 12.16 -28.55 7.21
N ALA A 272 11.51 -27.65 6.48
CA ALA A 272 10.71 -26.57 7.07
C ALA A 272 9.31 -27.03 7.52
N VAL A 273 8.87 -28.22 7.11
CA VAL A 273 7.57 -28.79 7.48
C VAL A 273 7.69 -29.52 8.82
N PRO A 274 6.89 -29.17 9.84
CA PRO A 274 6.95 -29.80 11.17
C PRO A 274 6.93 -31.33 11.16
N LEU A 275 6.14 -31.93 10.26
CA LEU A 275 6.03 -33.38 10.10
C LEU A 275 7.35 -34.09 9.78
N PHE A 276 8.30 -33.41 9.14
CA PHE A 276 9.57 -33.99 8.70
C PHE A 276 10.79 -33.49 9.49
N GLN A 277 10.59 -32.67 10.53
CA GLN A 277 11.69 -32.10 11.31
C GLN A 277 12.47 -33.16 12.12
N THR A 278 11.83 -34.29 12.44
CA THR A 278 12.43 -35.41 13.17
C THR A 278 13.20 -36.38 12.28
N LEU A 279 13.12 -36.23 10.95
CA LEU A 279 13.85 -37.07 10.00
C LEU A 279 15.31 -36.63 9.88
N ASP A 280 16.21 -37.60 9.86
CA ASP A 280 17.63 -37.34 9.63
C ASP A 280 17.91 -36.93 8.17
N ALA A 281 19.14 -36.47 7.90
CA ALA A 281 19.51 -36.00 6.56
C ALA A 281 19.37 -37.10 5.48
N PRO A 282 19.79 -38.36 5.70
CA PRO A 282 19.57 -39.45 4.76
C PRO A 282 18.10 -39.72 4.44
N ALA A 283 17.22 -39.74 5.45
CA ALA A 283 15.78 -39.97 5.25
C ALA A 283 15.12 -38.80 4.51
N LEU A 284 15.48 -37.56 4.83
CA LEU A 284 15.02 -36.37 4.10
C LEU A 284 15.49 -36.39 2.64
N ASP A 285 16.71 -36.82 2.37
CA ASP A 285 17.24 -36.94 1.01
C ASP A 285 16.53 -38.02 0.21
N ALA A 286 16.20 -39.16 0.85
CA ALA A 286 15.39 -40.20 0.23
C ALA A 286 13.98 -39.70 -0.11
N LEU A 287 13.34 -38.99 0.81
CA LEU A 287 12.02 -38.38 0.59
C LEU A 287 12.06 -37.32 -0.51
N ALA A 288 13.10 -36.48 -0.53
CA ALA A 288 13.29 -35.46 -1.56
C ALA A 288 13.49 -36.07 -2.96
N ARG A 289 14.17 -37.22 -3.05
CA ARG A 289 14.33 -37.97 -4.31
C ARG A 289 13.03 -38.65 -4.76
N ALA A 290 12.20 -39.11 -3.83
CA ALA A 290 10.94 -39.79 -4.12
C ALA A 290 9.78 -38.80 -4.42
N ALA A 291 9.88 -37.56 -3.97
CA ALA A 291 8.84 -36.55 -4.11
C ALA A 291 8.59 -36.14 -5.58
N ARG A 292 7.30 -35.97 -5.94
CA ARG A 292 6.87 -35.45 -7.24
C ARG A 292 6.12 -34.15 -7.06
N GLN A 293 6.51 -33.12 -7.82
CA GLN A 293 5.82 -31.83 -7.82
C GLN A 293 4.57 -31.89 -8.71
N ARG A 294 3.46 -31.36 -8.21
CA ARG A 294 2.20 -31.21 -8.95
C ARG A 294 1.75 -29.77 -8.92
N GLU A 295 1.23 -29.29 -10.05
CA GLU A 295 0.58 -27.98 -10.17
C GLU A 295 -0.88 -28.18 -10.51
N LEU A 296 -1.76 -27.53 -9.76
CA LEU A 296 -3.20 -27.60 -9.94
C LEU A 296 -3.74 -26.20 -10.28
N PRO A 297 -4.65 -26.06 -11.26
CA PRO A 297 -5.30 -24.78 -11.52
C PRO A 297 -6.23 -24.40 -10.37
N ASN A 298 -6.56 -23.11 -10.26
CA ASN A 298 -7.49 -22.62 -9.24
C ASN A 298 -8.86 -23.34 -9.37
N GLY A 299 -9.41 -23.78 -8.25
CA GLY A 299 -10.69 -24.51 -8.19
C GLY A 299 -10.59 -26.02 -8.49
N HIS A 300 -9.39 -26.56 -8.76
CA HIS A 300 -9.21 -28.00 -8.93
C HIS A 300 -9.16 -28.72 -7.58
N THR A 301 -9.87 -29.84 -7.48
CA THR A 301 -9.87 -30.68 -6.28
C THR A 301 -8.66 -31.61 -6.27
N LEU A 302 -7.82 -31.52 -5.23
CA LEU A 302 -6.64 -32.33 -5.02
C LEU A 302 -7.00 -33.73 -4.48
N VAL A 303 -7.91 -33.79 -3.50
CA VAL A 303 -8.45 -35.04 -2.94
C VAL A 303 -9.92 -34.88 -2.56
N HIS A 304 -10.68 -35.98 -2.62
CA HIS A 304 -12.08 -36.00 -2.21
C HIS A 304 -12.23 -36.69 -0.84
N GLN A 305 -13.09 -36.14 0.02
CA GLN A 305 -13.50 -36.83 1.24
C GLN A 305 -14.05 -38.22 0.93
N GLY A 306 -13.71 -39.21 1.75
CA GLY A 306 -14.11 -40.61 1.57
C GLY A 306 -13.26 -41.40 0.57
N SER A 307 -12.42 -40.73 -0.25
CA SER A 307 -11.55 -41.45 -1.17
C SER A 307 -10.46 -42.21 -0.42
N THR A 308 -9.92 -43.26 -1.03
CA THR A 308 -8.68 -43.91 -0.59
C THR A 308 -7.46 -43.18 -1.18
N GLY A 309 -6.29 -43.37 -0.60
CA GLY A 309 -5.04 -42.86 -1.15
C GLY A 309 -3.87 -42.95 -0.17
N ASP A 310 -2.70 -43.26 -0.70
CA ASP A 310 -1.42 -43.48 0.01
C ASP A 310 -0.47 -42.27 -0.05
N THR A 311 -0.87 -41.21 -0.76
CA THR A 311 -0.04 -40.04 -1.00
C THR A 311 -0.35 -38.91 -0.02
N LEU A 312 0.67 -38.24 0.51
CA LEU A 312 0.53 -36.94 1.18
C LEU A 312 1.05 -35.82 0.27
N TYR A 313 0.59 -34.60 0.51
CA TYR A 313 1.00 -33.42 -0.23
C TYR A 313 1.51 -32.33 0.70
N VAL A 314 2.43 -31.51 0.21
CA VAL A 314 2.90 -30.30 0.91
C VAL A 314 2.59 -29.10 0.03
N VAL A 315 1.94 -28.08 0.59
CA VAL A 315 1.65 -26.85 -0.15
C VAL A 315 2.95 -26.06 -0.32
N LEU A 316 3.47 -25.98 -1.54
CA LEU A 316 4.71 -25.26 -1.82
C LEU A 316 4.48 -23.77 -2.11
N THR A 317 3.37 -23.45 -2.76
CA THR A 317 2.96 -22.10 -3.18
C THR A 317 1.44 -22.08 -3.38
N GLY A 318 0.78 -20.96 -3.06
CA GLY A 318 -0.67 -20.83 -3.19
C GLY A 318 -1.43 -21.16 -1.90
N LEU A 319 -2.75 -21.26 -1.99
CA LEU A 319 -3.65 -21.61 -0.89
C LEU A 319 -4.53 -22.79 -1.31
N ALA A 320 -4.90 -23.66 -0.37
CA ALA A 320 -5.82 -24.77 -0.60
C ALA A 320 -6.95 -24.75 0.44
N GLY A 321 -8.20 -24.72 -0.02
CA GLY A 321 -9.37 -24.73 0.86
C GLY A 321 -9.73 -26.14 1.27
N VAL A 322 -10.11 -26.36 2.52
CA VAL A 322 -10.52 -27.66 3.05
C VAL A 322 -12.02 -27.63 3.30
N LYS A 323 -12.75 -28.59 2.74
CA LYS A 323 -14.21 -28.71 2.89
C LYS A 323 -14.58 -30.08 3.45
N ARG A 324 -15.50 -30.11 4.40
CA ARG A 324 -16.11 -31.33 4.91
C ARG A 324 -17.58 -31.43 4.53
N LEU A 325 -17.99 -32.59 4.04
CA LEU A 325 -19.38 -32.88 3.72
C LEU A 325 -20.25 -32.67 4.97
N GLY A 326 -21.34 -31.92 4.82
CA GLY A 326 -22.25 -31.57 5.92
C GLY A 326 -21.81 -30.40 6.81
N VAL A 327 -20.57 -29.91 6.69
CA VAL A 327 -20.04 -28.79 7.50
C VAL A 327 -19.69 -27.58 6.63
N GLY A 328 -19.27 -27.79 5.38
CA GLY A 328 -18.81 -26.71 4.50
C GLY A 328 -17.30 -26.49 4.59
N GLU A 329 -16.83 -25.27 4.36
CA GLU A 329 -15.42 -24.92 4.45
C GLU A 329 -14.95 -24.88 5.90
N VAL A 330 -13.90 -25.63 6.23
CA VAL A 330 -13.42 -25.84 7.61
C VAL A 330 -12.03 -25.27 7.85
N ALA A 331 -11.22 -25.07 6.80
CA ALA A 331 -9.89 -24.47 6.91
C ALA A 331 -9.37 -23.97 5.55
N MET A 332 -8.34 -23.13 5.60
CA MET A 332 -7.54 -22.72 4.45
C MET A 332 -6.07 -22.99 4.75
N LEU A 333 -5.40 -23.72 3.86
CA LEU A 333 -4.01 -24.17 4.02
C LEU A 333 -3.07 -23.26 3.24
N ALA A 334 -2.03 -22.79 3.93
CA ALA A 334 -0.99 -21.94 3.37
C ALA A 334 0.29 -22.73 3.05
N PRO A 335 1.29 -22.15 2.36
CA PRO A 335 2.54 -22.83 2.08
C PRO A 335 3.22 -23.37 3.35
N GLY A 336 3.70 -24.61 3.29
CA GLY A 336 4.24 -25.37 4.41
C GLY A 336 3.23 -26.30 5.09
N ALA A 337 1.93 -26.15 4.82
CA ALA A 337 0.91 -27.08 5.30
C ALA A 337 1.01 -28.45 4.61
N VAL A 338 0.70 -29.51 5.37
CA VAL A 338 0.60 -30.89 4.88
C VAL A 338 -0.87 -31.22 4.65
N VAL A 339 -1.14 -31.97 3.58
CA VAL A 339 -2.47 -32.45 3.22
C VAL A 339 -2.45 -33.95 3.06
N GLY A 340 -3.42 -34.61 3.69
CA GLY A 340 -3.64 -36.02 3.43
C GLY A 340 -2.62 -36.93 4.12
N GLU A 341 -1.98 -36.46 5.17
CA GLU A 341 -1.12 -37.21 6.07
C GLU A 341 -1.87 -38.27 6.88
N VAL A 342 -3.14 -38.00 7.24
CA VAL A 342 -3.91 -38.89 8.12
C VAL A 342 -4.24 -40.23 7.46
N ALA A 343 -4.64 -40.24 6.19
CA ALA A 343 -5.09 -41.45 5.51
C ALA A 343 -3.99 -42.51 5.32
N PRO A 344 -2.78 -42.16 4.84
CA PRO A 344 -1.66 -43.11 4.74
C PRO A 344 -1.11 -43.56 6.10
N VAL A 345 -1.13 -42.67 7.11
CA VAL A 345 -0.54 -42.95 8.44
C VAL A 345 -1.49 -43.77 9.32
N ALA A 346 -2.80 -43.50 9.28
CA ALA A 346 -3.80 -44.15 10.13
C ALA A 346 -4.60 -45.26 9.40
N GLY A 347 -4.35 -45.49 8.10
CA GLY A 347 -5.06 -46.51 7.32
C GLY A 347 -6.55 -46.23 7.11
N VAL A 348 -6.95 -44.96 7.11
CA VAL A 348 -8.35 -44.51 7.00
C VAL A 348 -8.62 -43.82 5.67
N HIS A 349 -9.91 -43.64 5.32
CA HIS A 349 -10.32 -42.82 4.17
C HIS A 349 -10.01 -41.32 4.40
N ARG A 350 -9.91 -40.55 3.31
CA ARG A 350 -9.73 -39.09 3.39
C ARG A 350 -10.85 -38.44 4.21
N THR A 351 -10.49 -37.61 5.18
CA THR A 351 -11.46 -37.01 6.13
C THR A 351 -12.08 -35.70 5.65
N ALA A 352 -11.57 -35.12 4.56
CA ALA A 352 -12.04 -33.88 3.96
C ALA A 352 -11.68 -33.82 2.46
N THR A 353 -12.39 -32.97 1.72
CA THR A 353 -12.08 -32.60 0.34
C THR A 353 -11.17 -31.38 0.36
N VAL A 354 -10.13 -31.37 -0.47
CA VAL A 354 -9.17 -30.26 -0.61
C VAL A 354 -9.05 -29.84 -2.05
#